data_AF-A0A2E3I067-F1
#
_entry.id   AF-A0A2E3I067-F1
#
_cell.length_a   1.000
_cell.length_b   1.000
_cell.length_c   1.000
_cell.angle_alpha   90.00
_cell.angle_beta   90.00
_cell.angle_gamma   90.00
#
_symmetry.space_group_name_H-M   'P 1'
#
loop_
_entity.id
_entity.type
_entity.pdbx_description
1 polymer ?
#
loop_
_entity_poly.entity_id
_entity_poly.type
_entity_poly.pdbx_seq_one_letter_code
_entity_poly.pdbx_strand_id
1 'polypeptide(L)'
;MKITRVELDAVHVNHLGDWVFVHIFTDEGIQGLGELRAGKNYTNAVAAVRQLGNQLTGEDPLQIERIFSKYKSSTQNNIYALSAIDQALWDILGKSLNVPIHVLLGGS
;
A
#
# COMPACT_ATOMS: atom_id res chain seq x y z
N MET A 1 -3.34 16.81 0.07
CA MET A 1 -3.84 15.43 0.07
C MET A 1 -3.64 14.75 1.41
N LYS A 2 -4.63 13.98 1.87
CA LYS A 2 -4.58 13.15 3.08
C LYS A 2 -5.17 11.78 2.82
N ILE A 3 -4.59 10.75 3.43
CA ILE A 3 -5.15 9.40 3.45
C ILE A 3 -6.41 9.41 4.31
N THR A 4 -7.52 8.86 3.80
CA THR A 4 -8.80 8.78 4.51
C THR A 4 -9.08 7.39 5.06
N ARG A 5 -8.69 6.34 4.32
CA ARG A 5 -8.86 4.94 4.72
C ARG A 5 -7.98 4.01 3.90
N VAL A 6 -7.79 2.81 4.46
CA VAL A 6 -7.13 1.68 3.80
C VAL A 6 -8.09 0.50 3.79
N GLU A 7 -8.31 -0.07 2.61
CA GLU A 7 -9.16 -1.24 2.39
C GLU A 7 -8.35 -2.38 1.79
N LEU A 8 -8.88 -3.59 1.95
CA LEU A 8 -8.26 -4.83 1.48
C LEU A 8 -9.28 -5.61 0.67
N ASP A 9 -8.88 -6.07 -0.50
CA ASP A 9 -9.64 -7.01 -1.31
C ASP A 9 -8.83 -8.29 -1.53
N ALA A 10 -9.47 -9.46 -1.40
CA ALA A 10 -8.82 -10.75 -1.54
C ALA A 10 -9.48 -11.54 -2.66
N VAL A 11 -8.69 -11.92 -3.66
CA VAL A 11 -9.15 -12.68 -4.82
C VAL A 11 -8.59 -14.09 -4.74
N HIS A 12 -9.47 -15.07 -4.62
CA HIS A 12 -9.07 -16.47 -4.69
C HIS A 12 -8.57 -16.81 -6.09
N VAL A 13 -7.32 -17.25 -6.21
CA VAL A 13 -6.70 -17.53 -7.52
C VAL A 13 -6.70 -19.02 -7.80
N ASN A 14 -6.11 -19.82 -6.91
CA ASN A 14 -6.06 -21.27 -7.03
C ASN A 14 -5.60 -21.91 -5.70
N HIS A 15 -5.31 -23.21 -5.73
CA HIS A 15 -4.85 -24.00 -4.58
C HIS A 15 -3.53 -23.53 -3.93
N LEU A 16 -2.76 -22.65 -4.60
CA LEU A 16 -1.52 -22.08 -4.07
C LEU A 16 -1.76 -20.82 -3.23
N GLY A 17 -2.94 -20.20 -3.33
CA GLY A 17 -3.33 -19.08 -2.49
C GLY A 17 -4.12 -18.01 -3.23
N ASP A 18 -4.29 -16.89 -2.52
CA ASP A 18 -5.09 -15.76 -2.93
C ASP A 18 -4.17 -14.56 -3.22
N TRP A 19 -4.63 -13.67 -4.10
CA TRP A 19 -4.03 -12.34 -4.24
C TRP A 19 -4.75 -11.38 -3.30
N VAL A 20 -3.98 -10.58 -2.57
CA VAL A 20 -4.54 -9.61 -1.62
C VAL A 20 -4.10 -8.22 -2.03
N PHE A 21 -5.06 -7.41 -2.42
CA PHE A 21 -4.86 -6.04 -2.86
C PHE A 21 -5.09 -5.07 -1.70
N VAL A 22 -4.23 -4.05 -1.61
CA VAL A 22 -4.33 -2.94 -0.67
C VAL A 22 -4.76 -1.70 -1.44
N HIS A 23 -5.88 -1.12 -1.01
CA HIS A 23 -6.40 0.12 -1.57
C HIS A 23 -6.25 1.25 -0.56
N ILE A 24 -5.57 2.33 -0.96
CA ILE A 24 -5.44 3.55 -0.15
C ILE A 24 -6.26 4.65 -0.81
N PHE A 25 -7.17 5.26 -0.07
CA PHE A 25 -8.02 6.33 -0.57
C PHE A 25 -7.64 7.68 0.04
N THR A 26 -7.72 8.74 -0.76
CA THR A 26 -7.41 10.11 -0.33
C THR A 26 -8.64 11.00 -0.26
N ASP A 27 -8.52 12.14 0.42
CA ASP A 27 -9.54 13.19 0.51
C ASP A 27 -9.77 13.94 -0.81
N GLU A 28 -8.86 13.79 -1.76
CA GLU A 28 -8.96 14.34 -3.11
C GLU A 28 -9.57 13.34 -4.12
N GLY A 29 -10.05 12.18 -3.65
CA GLY A 29 -10.69 11.17 -4.49
C GLY A 29 -9.73 10.29 -5.30
N ILE A 30 -8.41 10.40 -5.06
CA ILE A 30 -7.41 9.52 -5.67
C ILE A 30 -7.31 8.22 -4.86
N GLN A 31 -7.21 7.11 -5.59
CA GLN A 31 -7.01 5.79 -5.00
C GLN A 31 -5.71 5.17 -5.51
N GLY A 32 -4.89 4.70 -4.58
CA GLY A 32 -3.70 3.90 -4.84
C GLY A 32 -3.98 2.41 -4.69
N LEU A 33 -3.33 1.61 -5.52
CA LEU A 33 -3.35 0.16 -5.49
C LEU A 33 -1.96 -0.38 -5.20
N GLY A 34 -1.88 -1.29 -4.25
CA GLY A 34 -0.71 -2.13 -4.01
C GLY A 34 -1.09 -3.58 -3.80
N GLU A 35 -0.11 -4.48 -3.84
CA GLU A 35 -0.31 -5.91 -3.68
C GLU A 35 0.44 -6.41 -2.46
N LEU A 36 -0.28 -7.07 -1.55
CA LEU A 36 0.29 -7.76 -0.41
C LEU A 36 0.80 -9.13 -0.84
N ARG A 37 2.04 -9.45 -0.46
CA ARG A 37 2.57 -10.81 -0.54
C ARG A 37 1.81 -11.72 0.43
N ALA A 38 0.72 -12.31 -0.04
CA ALA A 38 -0.20 -13.08 0.78
C ALA A 38 0.29 -14.53 1.05
N GLY A 39 0.77 -15.25 0.04
CA GLY A 39 1.07 -16.69 0.21
C GLY A 39 -0.16 -17.48 0.72
N LYS A 40 0.06 -18.70 1.21
CA LYS A 40 -1.06 -19.61 1.54
C LYS A 40 -1.82 -19.27 2.83
N ASN A 41 -1.16 -18.60 3.78
CA ASN A 41 -1.76 -18.12 5.03
C ASN A 41 -1.31 -16.69 5.28
N TYR A 42 -2.16 -15.73 4.91
CA TYR A 42 -1.87 -14.30 4.94
C TYR A 42 -2.53 -13.56 6.09
N THR A 43 -3.16 -14.26 7.04
CA THR A 43 -3.94 -13.65 8.13
C THR A 43 -3.12 -12.62 8.91
N ASN A 44 -1.87 -12.97 9.27
CA ASN A 44 -0.99 -12.07 10.02
C ASN A 44 -0.51 -10.88 9.18
N ALA A 45 -0.30 -11.07 7.88
CA ALA A 45 0.09 -9.99 6.98
C ALA A 45 -1.08 -9.01 6.77
N VAL A 46 -2.32 -9.51 6.63
CA VAL A 46 -3.54 -8.70 6.59
C VAL A 46 -3.75 -7.93 7.89
N ALA A 47 -3.54 -8.57 9.05
CA ALA A 47 -3.61 -7.89 10.33
C ALA A 47 -2.58 -6.75 10.42
N ALA A 48 -1.35 -6.97 9.94
CA ALA A 48 -0.32 -5.94 9.87
C ALA A 48 -0.72 -4.76 8.96
N VAL A 49 -1.31 -5.03 7.78
CA VAL A 49 -1.83 -3.97 6.90
C VAL A 49 -2.93 -3.16 7.59
N ARG A 50 -3.88 -3.82 8.26
CA ARG A 50 -4.96 -3.11 8.99
C ARG A 50 -4.41 -2.23 10.11
N GLN A 51 -3.46 -2.75 10.88
CA GLN A 51 -2.83 -1.99 11.95
C GLN A 51 -2.10 -0.76 11.42
N LEU A 52 -1.26 -0.95 10.40
CA LEU A 52 -0.50 0.15 9.78
C LEU A 52 -1.43 1.14 9.06
N GLY A 53 -2.45 0.65 8.35
CA GLY A 53 -3.44 1.47 7.66
C GLY A 53 -4.19 2.42 8.61
N ASN A 54 -4.55 1.96 9.81
CA ASN A 54 -5.16 2.83 10.83
C ASN A 54 -4.23 3.97 11.27
N GLN A 55 -2.92 3.74 11.29
CA GLN A 55 -1.92 4.77 11.66
C GLN A 55 -1.68 5.78 10.53
N LEU A 56 -1.97 5.40 9.28
CA LEU A 56 -1.78 6.25 8.10
C LEU A 56 -2.89 7.26 7.86
N THR A 57 -4.09 7.06 8.43
CA THR A 57 -5.19 8.01 8.27
C THR A 57 -4.78 9.42 8.71
N GLY A 58 -4.99 10.40 7.83
CA GLY A 58 -4.61 11.79 8.03
C GLY A 58 -3.17 12.14 7.59
N GLU A 59 -2.33 11.16 7.28
CA GLU A 59 -1.01 11.41 6.70
C GLU A 59 -1.11 11.84 5.23
N ASP A 60 -0.16 12.67 4.79
CA ASP A 60 0.00 13.02 3.39
C ASP A 60 0.63 11.86 2.62
N PRO A 61 -0.09 11.24 1.64
CA PRO A 61 0.41 10.08 0.90
C PRO A 61 1.61 10.41 0.00
N LEU A 62 1.85 11.69 -0.31
CA LEU A 62 2.97 12.10 -1.17
C LEU A 62 4.32 12.10 -0.40
N GLN A 63 4.27 11.97 0.93
CA GLN A 63 5.45 11.90 1.80
C GLN A 63 5.98 10.47 1.93
N ILE A 64 6.17 9.77 0.80
CA ILE A 64 6.46 8.32 0.72
C ILE A 64 7.65 7.93 1.59
N GLU A 65 8.82 8.56 1.40
CA GLU A 65 10.04 8.25 2.16
C GLU A 65 9.90 8.51 3.67
N ARG A 66 9.13 9.54 4.05
CA ARG A 66 8.84 9.85 5.46
C ARG A 66 7.98 8.75 6.07
N ILE A 67 6.95 8.31 5.36
CA ILE A 67 6.08 7.20 5.77
C ILE A 67 6.89 5.92 5.89
N PHE A 68 7.67 5.57 4.86
CA PHE A 68 8.52 4.38 4.87
C PHE A 68 9.49 4.39 6.06
N SER A 69 10.21 5.50 6.26
CA SER A 69 11.16 5.65 7.37
C SER A 69 10.51 5.58 8.75
N LYS A 70 9.28 6.11 8.90
CA LYS A 70 8.51 6.11 10.15
C LYS A 70 8.02 4.71 10.53
N TYR A 71 7.61 3.91 9.55
CA TYR A 71 6.96 2.62 9.77
C TYR A 71 7.82 1.40 9.43
N LYS A 72 9.08 1.61 9.03
CA LYS A 72 10.03 0.51 8.79
C LYS A 72 10.07 -0.45 9.98
N SER A 73 10.05 -1.74 9.69
CA SER A 73 10.05 -2.81 10.68
C SER A 73 11.01 -3.91 10.25
N SER A 74 11.53 -4.66 11.23
CA SER A 74 12.31 -5.88 10.98
C SER A 74 11.46 -7.15 10.98
N THR A 75 10.15 -7.04 11.27
CA THR A 75 9.25 -8.19 11.29
C THR A 75 8.67 -8.44 9.91
N GLN A 76 8.69 -9.70 9.47
CA GLN A 76 8.34 -10.09 8.10
C GLN A 76 6.96 -9.60 7.65
N ASN A 77 5.93 -9.78 8.47
CA ASN A 77 4.56 -9.36 8.11
C ASN A 77 4.42 -7.83 8.00
N ASN A 78 5.11 -7.07 8.86
CA ASN A 78 5.09 -5.61 8.75
C ASN A 78 5.89 -5.12 7.54
N ILE A 79 6.96 -5.81 7.16
CA ILE A 79 7.69 -5.53 5.91
C ILE A 79 6.77 -5.74 4.70
N TYR A 80 6.01 -6.84 4.67
CA TYR A 80 5.06 -7.10 3.58
C TYR A 80 3.92 -6.08 3.55
N ALA A 81 3.39 -5.71 4.72
CA ALA A 81 2.36 -4.69 4.83
C ALA A 81 2.87 -3.32 4.33
N LEU A 82 4.06 -2.91 4.78
CA LEU A 82 4.66 -1.65 4.36
C LEU A 82 4.98 -1.64 2.86
N SER A 83 5.46 -2.75 2.30
CA SER A 83 5.71 -2.88 0.87
C SER A 83 4.45 -2.69 0.03
N ALA A 84 3.32 -3.29 0.43
CA ALA A 84 2.05 -3.14 -0.29
C ALA A 84 1.51 -1.70 -0.20
N ILE A 85 1.68 -1.07 0.96
CA ILE A 85 1.33 0.34 1.15
C ILE A 85 2.22 1.24 0.29
N ASP A 86 3.54 1.02 0.27
CA ASP A 86 4.49 1.81 -0.51
C ASP A 86 4.14 1.82 -1.99
N GLN A 87 3.81 0.66 -2.56
CA GLN A 87 3.29 0.53 -3.93
C GLN A 87 2.05 1.40 -4.16
N ALA A 88 1.07 1.35 -3.25
CA ALA A 88 -0.15 2.14 -3.36
C ALA A 88 0.12 3.66 -3.25
N LEU A 89 1.10 4.07 -2.44
CA LEU A 89 1.50 5.48 -2.35
C LEU A 89 2.18 5.96 -3.65
N TRP A 90 3.02 5.13 -4.26
CA TRP A 90 3.60 5.43 -5.58
C TRP A 90 2.55 5.52 -6.68
N ASP A 91 1.54 4.65 -6.66
CA ASP A 91 0.40 4.71 -7.58
C ASP A 91 -0.42 5.99 -7.38
N ILE A 92 -0.66 6.42 -6.12
CA ILE A 92 -1.27 7.73 -5.82
C ILE A 92 -0.44 8.87 -6.40
N LEU A 93 0.88 8.85 -6.20
CA LEU A 93 1.76 9.90 -6.67
C LEU A 93 1.71 10.01 -8.21
N GLY A 94 1.83 8.88 -8.92
CA GLY A 94 1.69 8.83 -10.38
C GLY A 94 0.35 9.39 -10.86
N LYS A 95 -0.76 8.95 -10.26
CA LYS A 95 -2.11 9.44 -10.58
C LYS A 95 -2.28 10.93 -10.28
N SER A 96 -1.77 11.42 -9.16
CA SER A 96 -1.85 12.84 -8.77
C SER A 96 -1.10 13.77 -9.73
N LEU A 97 -0.01 13.26 -10.31
CA LEU A 97 0.82 13.99 -11.27
C LEU A 97 0.43 13.69 -12.72
N ASN A 98 -0.54 12.80 -12.94
CA ASN A 98 -0.96 12.31 -14.25
C ASN A 98 0.21 11.79 -15.12
N VAL A 99 1.11 11.02 -14.49
CA VAL A 99 2.24 10.38 -15.16
C VAL A 99 2.36 8.91 -14.76
N PRO A 100 2.86 8.03 -15.63
CA PRO A 100 3.15 6.66 -15.24
C PRO A 100 4.32 6.62 -14.25
N ILE A 101 4.26 5.70 -13.27
CA ILE A 101 5.21 5.63 -12.14
C ILE A 101 6.68 5.55 -12.59
N HIS A 102 6.97 4.84 -13.70
CA HIS A 102 8.35 4.69 -14.18
C HIS A 102 9.02 6.04 -14.51
N VAL A 103 8.27 7.08 -14.88
CA VAL A 103 8.79 8.44 -15.11
C VAL A 103 9.36 9.03 -13.82
N LEU A 104 8.71 8.74 -12.68
CA LEU A 104 9.14 9.20 -11.36
C LEU A 104 10.35 8.42 -10.84
N LEU A 105 10.60 7.23 -11.38
CA LEU A 105 11.70 6.33 -10.99
C LEU A 105 12.93 6.45 -11.91
N GLY A 106 13.09 7.60 -12.58
CA GLY A 106 14.25 7.87 -13.45
C GLY A 106 13.94 7.85 -14.95
N GLY A 107 12.70 7.54 -15.34
CA GLY A 107 12.27 7.59 -16.73
C GLY A 107 12.80 6.45 -17.59
N SER A 108 12.48 6.55 -18.88
CA SER A 108 13.00 5.71 -19.98
C SER A 108 13.72 6.58 -20.98
#